data_AF-A0A9P9Q4X9-F1
#
_entry.id   AF-A0A9P9Q4X9-F1
#
_cell.length_a   1.000
_cell.length_b   1.000
_cell.length_c   1.000
_cell.angle_alpha   90.00
_cell.angle_beta   90.00
_cell.angle_gamma   90.00
#
_symmetry.space_group_name_H-M   'P 1'
#
loop_
_entity.id
_entity.type
_entity.pdbx_description
1 polymer ?
#
loop_
_entity_poly.entity_id
_entity_poly.type
_entity_poly.pdbx_seq_one_letter_code
_entity_poly.pdbx_strand_id
1 'polypeptide(L)'
;MARLLTFLNSASLVISLTLVALSTTIFYFTSHGMNLMDSAFPPGKYEWYRGPHYDPGTKHKITLRYDSANEGIILAAGAVSVLAGIGGVVGFFLTRKTIVSAPQRSTLSLILLPGGAAFIATLIAIVITSIIFTTDHRGSCYWENGYIPNNTLTCTRELAACNIGSFLVSVPWWTLQRACGETQTGRHLVAPLFVAGVLLFGLGIARVVVAKRSQNEYLESADERVARLQREEQ
;
A
#
# COMPACT_ATOMS: atom_id res chain seq x y z
N MET A 1 6.82 -14.64 30.15
CA MET A 1 6.03 -14.86 28.92
C MET A 1 4.82 -13.91 28.78
N ALA A 2 4.04 -13.66 29.84
CA ALA A 2 2.85 -12.79 29.79
C ALA A 2 3.13 -11.36 29.27
N ARG A 3 4.17 -10.67 29.76
CA ARG A 3 4.54 -9.31 29.31
C ARG A 3 4.85 -9.22 27.81
N LEU A 4 5.47 -10.26 27.24
CA LEU A 4 5.81 -10.34 25.82
C LEU A 4 4.55 -10.48 24.95
N LEU A 5 3.59 -11.32 25.36
CA LEU A 5 2.29 -11.47 24.68
C LEU A 5 1.48 -10.17 24.71
N THR A 6 1.44 -9.46 25.83
CA THR A 6 0.78 -8.15 25.92
C THR A 6 1.43 -7.13 24.98
N PHE A 7 2.76 -7.09 24.93
CA PHE A 7 3.49 -6.22 24.00
C PHE A 7 3.17 -6.55 22.54
N LEU A 8 3.22 -7.83 22.15
CA LEU A 8 2.89 -8.28 20.78
C LEU A 8 1.43 -7.97 20.41
N ASN A 9 0.50 -8.02 21.37
CA ASN A 9 -0.91 -7.66 21.21
C ASN A 9 -1.09 -6.17 20.97
N SER A 10 -0.50 -5.32 21.81
CA SER A 10 -0.55 -3.87 21.65
C SER A 10 0.13 -3.39 20.37
N ALA A 11 1.31 -3.93 20.05
CA ALA A 11 2.04 -3.56 18.83
C ALA A 11 1.24 -3.90 17.57
N SER A 12 0.64 -5.10 17.52
CA SER A 12 -0.22 -5.49 16.40
C SER A 12 -1.44 -4.60 16.28
N LEU A 13 -2.08 -4.20 17.38
CA LEU A 13 -3.22 -3.29 17.35
C LEU A 13 -2.82 -1.93 16.75
N VAL A 14 -1.71 -1.36 17.20
CA VAL A 14 -1.21 -0.08 16.69
C VAL A 14 -0.92 -0.17 15.19
N ILE A 15 -0.20 -1.20 14.75
CA ILE A 15 0.13 -1.38 13.32
C ILE A 15 -1.14 -1.63 12.48
N SER A 16 -2.09 -2.40 13.00
CA SER A 16 -3.38 -2.61 12.33
C SER A 16 -4.18 -1.33 12.17
N LEU A 17 -4.20 -0.46 13.18
CA LEU A 17 -4.82 0.87 13.07
C LEU A 17 -4.07 1.76 12.07
N THR A 18 -2.74 1.70 12.07
CA THR A 18 -1.90 2.41 11.08
C THR A 18 -2.21 1.96 9.66
N LEU A 19 -2.39 0.66 9.41
CA LEU A 19 -2.78 0.14 8.10
C LEU A 19 -4.14 0.69 7.65
N VAL A 20 -5.14 0.69 8.54
CA VAL A 20 -6.46 1.27 8.22
C VAL A 20 -6.35 2.76 7.90
N ALA A 21 -5.62 3.52 8.71
CA ALA A 21 -5.44 4.96 8.51
C ALA A 21 -4.70 5.28 7.21
N LEU A 22 -3.57 4.60 6.95
CA LEU A 22 -2.79 4.78 5.72
C LEU A 22 -3.60 4.40 4.49
N SER A 23 -4.27 3.25 4.49
CA SER A 23 -5.09 2.85 3.36
C SER A 23 -6.25 3.81 3.09
N THR A 24 -6.93 4.31 4.14
CA THR A 24 -8.00 5.31 3.97
C THR A 24 -7.46 6.59 3.34
N THR A 25 -6.26 6.99 3.76
CA THR A 25 -5.55 8.15 3.22
C THR A 25 -5.17 7.93 1.75
N ILE A 26 -4.71 6.73 1.40
CA ILE A 26 -4.42 6.33 0.01
C ILE A 26 -5.68 6.36 -0.85
N PHE A 27 -6.79 5.80 -0.37
CA PHE A 27 -8.07 5.86 -1.09
C PHE A 27 -8.48 7.31 -1.35
N TYR A 28 -8.41 8.15 -0.32
CA TYR A 28 -8.76 9.56 -0.46
C TYR A 28 -7.87 10.26 -1.51
N PHE A 29 -6.54 10.24 -1.36
CA PHE A 29 -5.67 10.98 -2.26
C PHE A 29 -5.66 10.42 -3.68
N THR A 30 -5.70 9.10 -3.83
CA THR A 30 -5.71 8.47 -5.17
C THR A 30 -7.02 8.78 -5.88
N SER A 31 -8.17 8.60 -5.24
CA SER A 31 -9.47 8.90 -5.85
C SER A 31 -9.69 10.40 -6.05
N HIS A 32 -9.27 11.24 -5.10
CA HIS A 32 -9.39 12.70 -5.24
C HIS A 32 -8.50 13.21 -6.39
N GLY A 33 -7.24 12.74 -6.46
CA GLY A 33 -6.33 13.08 -7.54
C GLY A 33 -6.83 12.61 -8.91
N MET A 34 -7.41 11.40 -9.01
CA MET A 34 -8.05 10.91 -10.23
C MET A 34 -9.21 11.82 -10.66
N ASN A 35 -10.11 12.17 -9.74
CA ASN A 35 -11.26 13.03 -10.03
C ASN A 35 -10.83 14.45 -10.41
N LEU A 36 -9.81 15.00 -9.75
CA LEU A 36 -9.29 16.33 -10.05
C LEU A 36 -8.67 16.36 -11.46
N MET A 37 -7.92 15.32 -11.83
CA MET A 37 -7.38 15.17 -13.18
C MET A 37 -8.49 14.99 -14.20
N ASP A 38 -9.44 14.08 -13.99
CA ASP A 38 -10.50 13.82 -14.97
C ASP A 38 -11.44 15.03 -15.16
N SER A 39 -11.58 15.90 -14.15
CA SER A 39 -12.41 17.12 -14.24
C SER A 39 -11.66 18.33 -14.81
N ALA A 40 -10.46 18.60 -14.33
CA ALA A 40 -9.74 19.82 -14.68
C ALA A 40 -8.79 19.64 -15.88
N PHE A 41 -8.39 18.40 -16.14
CA PHE A 41 -7.46 18.05 -17.20
C PHE A 41 -7.79 16.66 -17.76
N PRO A 42 -8.94 16.47 -18.45
CA PRO A 42 -9.35 15.15 -18.95
C PRO A 42 -8.43 14.61 -20.06
N PRO A 43 -8.46 13.30 -20.38
CA PRO A 43 -7.77 12.79 -21.56
C PRO A 43 -8.34 13.46 -22.84
N GLY A 44 -7.47 13.89 -23.75
CA GLY A 44 -7.90 14.72 -24.88
C GLY A 44 -6.78 15.35 -25.69
N LYS A 45 -7.15 16.26 -26.60
CA LYS A 45 -6.20 17.01 -27.42
C LYS A 45 -5.82 18.31 -26.73
N TYR A 46 -4.52 18.56 -26.58
CA TYR A 46 -4.00 19.75 -25.92
C TYR A 46 -3.02 20.50 -26.82
N GLU A 47 -2.95 21.81 -26.63
CA GLU A 47 -1.90 22.64 -27.21
C GLU A 47 -0.62 22.49 -26.41
N TRP A 48 0.42 22.01 -27.07
CA TRP A 48 1.76 21.86 -26.55
C TRP A 48 2.61 23.07 -26.91
N TYR A 49 3.43 23.51 -25.98
CA TYR A 49 4.31 24.66 -26.16
C TYR A 49 5.79 24.25 -26.18
N ARG A 50 6.55 24.72 -27.17
CA ARG A 50 8.01 24.51 -27.27
C ARG A 50 8.76 25.82 -26.96
N GLY A 51 9.35 25.92 -25.77
CA GLY A 51 10.20 27.04 -25.34
C GLY A 51 9.60 27.93 -24.24
N PRO A 52 10.07 29.18 -24.05
CA PRO A 52 9.44 30.16 -23.14
C PRO A 52 8.12 30.68 -23.70
N HIS A 53 7.04 30.74 -22.89
CA HIS A 53 5.60 30.90 -23.20
C HIS A 53 5.11 31.98 -24.22
N TYR A 54 5.99 32.76 -24.87
CA TYR A 54 5.63 34.00 -25.60
C TYR A 54 5.73 33.96 -27.13
N ASP A 55 6.11 32.84 -27.75
CA ASP A 55 6.25 32.64 -29.20
C ASP A 55 5.12 31.76 -29.77
N PRO A 56 4.10 32.35 -30.44
CA PRO A 56 2.96 31.60 -30.97
C PRO A 56 3.33 30.66 -32.13
N GLY A 57 4.51 30.77 -32.74
CA GLY A 57 4.96 29.92 -33.85
C GLY A 57 5.36 28.50 -33.45
N THR A 58 5.46 28.19 -32.15
CA THR A 58 5.97 26.92 -31.64
C THR A 58 4.91 26.02 -31.01
N LYS A 59 3.62 26.29 -31.31
CA LYS A 59 2.48 25.52 -30.81
C LYS A 59 2.11 24.38 -31.75
N HIS A 60 1.92 23.18 -31.20
CA HIS A 60 1.36 22.04 -31.92
C HIS A 60 0.43 21.24 -31.02
N LYS A 61 -0.44 20.43 -31.62
CA LYS A 61 -1.41 19.63 -30.88
C LYS A 61 -0.82 18.27 -30.54
N ILE A 62 -1.03 17.83 -29.31
CA ILE A 62 -0.76 16.46 -28.86
C ILE A 62 -2.06 15.83 -28.35
N THR A 63 -2.11 14.49 -28.33
CA THR A 63 -3.18 13.74 -27.66
C THR A 63 -2.65 13.17 -26.37
N LEU A 64 -3.29 13.47 -25.24
CA LEU A 64 -2.96 12.89 -23.95
C LEU A 64 -3.95 11.78 -23.60
N ARG A 65 -3.42 10.63 -23.16
CA ARG A 65 -4.18 9.49 -22.64
C ARG A 65 -3.68 9.15 -21.24
N TYR A 66 -4.61 8.75 -20.37
CA TYR A 66 -4.28 8.24 -19.05
C TYR A 66 -4.21 6.73 -19.03
N ASP A 67 -3.11 6.20 -18.52
CA ASP A 67 -3.03 4.82 -18.06
C ASP A 67 -3.50 4.77 -16.60
N SER A 68 -4.48 3.92 -16.32
CA SER A 68 -5.04 3.69 -14.99
C SER A 68 -4.40 2.52 -14.25
N ALA A 69 -3.42 1.83 -14.86
CA ALA A 69 -2.77 0.67 -14.27
C ALA A 69 -2.10 0.99 -12.93
N ASN A 70 -1.49 2.17 -12.81
CA ASN A 70 -0.78 2.59 -11.59
C ASN A 70 -1.75 2.81 -10.41
N GLU A 71 -2.79 3.61 -10.60
CA GLU A 71 -3.78 3.93 -9.58
C GLU A 71 -4.57 2.69 -9.15
N GLY A 72 -4.90 1.81 -10.10
CA GLY A 72 -5.58 0.54 -9.82
C GLY A 72 -4.78 -0.36 -8.86
N ILE A 73 -3.46 -0.46 -9.06
CA ILE A 73 -2.58 -1.26 -8.21
C ILE A 73 -2.46 -0.64 -6.80
N ILE A 74 -2.35 0.69 -6.72
CA ILE A 74 -2.30 1.42 -5.43
C ILE A 74 -3.58 1.18 -4.64
N LEU A 75 -4.75 1.32 -5.27
CA LEU A 75 -6.06 1.09 -4.65
C LEU A 75 -6.25 -0.37 -4.21
N ALA A 76 -5.81 -1.33 -5.02
CA ALA A 76 -5.89 -2.75 -4.68
C ALA A 76 -5.04 -3.08 -3.44
N ALA A 77 -3.80 -2.58 -3.37
CA ALA A 77 -2.95 -2.76 -2.19
C ALA A 77 -3.52 -2.06 -0.95
N GLY A 78 -4.09 -0.87 -1.12
CA GLY A 78 -4.85 -0.18 -0.09
C GLY A 78 -6.00 -1.04 0.46
N ALA A 79 -6.79 -1.65 -0.42
CA ALA A 79 -7.93 -2.51 -0.06
C ALA A 79 -7.51 -3.73 0.75
N VAL A 80 -6.52 -4.48 0.28
CA VAL A 80 -5.98 -5.65 1.00
C VAL A 80 -5.46 -5.23 2.38
N SER A 81 -4.80 -4.07 2.46
CA SER A 81 -4.23 -3.55 3.71
C SER A 81 -5.29 -3.07 4.70
N VAL A 82 -6.43 -2.50 4.24
CA VAL A 82 -7.58 -2.21 5.12
C VAL A 82 -8.12 -3.50 5.70
N LEU A 83 -8.35 -4.52 4.86
CA LEU A 83 -8.90 -5.80 5.31
C LEU A 83 -7.97 -6.46 6.35
N ALA A 84 -6.66 -6.40 6.11
CA ALA A 84 -5.67 -6.88 7.08
C ALA A 84 -5.65 -6.07 8.38
N GLY A 85 -5.76 -4.75 8.30
CA GLY A 85 -5.88 -3.86 9.45
C GLY A 85 -7.13 -4.16 10.28
N ILE A 86 -8.30 -4.25 9.65
CA ILE A 86 -9.56 -4.61 10.31
C ILE A 86 -9.45 -6.00 10.95
N GLY A 87 -8.91 -6.98 10.22
CA GLY A 87 -8.69 -8.33 10.74
C GLY A 87 -7.83 -8.35 12.01
N GLY A 88 -6.76 -7.56 12.05
CA GLY A 88 -5.91 -7.43 13.24
C GLY A 88 -6.60 -6.72 14.42
N VAL A 89 -7.39 -5.67 14.17
CA VAL A 89 -8.20 -5.00 15.20
C VAL A 89 -9.22 -5.96 15.80
N VAL A 90 -9.98 -6.66 14.96
CA VAL A 90 -10.97 -7.66 15.40
C VAL A 90 -10.28 -8.78 16.17
N GLY A 91 -9.14 -9.28 15.68
CA GLY A 91 -8.34 -10.30 16.35
C GLY A 91 -7.88 -9.88 17.77
N PHE A 92 -7.51 -8.62 17.96
CA PHE A 92 -7.16 -8.07 19.28
C PHE A 92 -8.35 -8.10 20.26
N PHE A 93 -9.53 -7.68 19.82
CA PHE A 93 -10.71 -7.69 20.69
C PHE A 93 -11.21 -9.10 21.00
N LEU A 94 -11.12 -10.03 20.05
CA LEU A 94 -11.48 -11.43 20.27
C LEU A 94 -10.52 -12.11 21.27
N THR A 95 -9.20 -11.88 21.13
CA THR A 95 -8.20 -12.42 22.09
C THR A 95 -8.34 -11.85 23.50
N ARG A 96 -8.81 -10.60 23.64
CA ARG A 96 -9.01 -9.98 24.95
C ARG A 96 -10.24 -10.53 25.69
N LYS A 97 -11.28 -10.97 24.97
CA LYS A 97 -12.51 -11.51 25.56
C LYS A 97 -12.40 -12.97 25.98
N THR A 98 -11.55 -13.76 25.33
CA THR A 98 -11.33 -15.17 25.67
C THR A 98 -10.27 -15.31 26.77
N ILE A 99 -10.68 -15.05 28.02
CA ILE A 99 -9.88 -15.34 29.23
C ILE A 99 -9.71 -16.87 29.42
N VAL A 100 -10.57 -17.67 28.79
CA VAL A 100 -10.52 -19.14 28.81
C VAL A 100 -10.00 -19.64 27.47
N SER A 101 -8.77 -20.15 27.48
CA SER A 101 -8.19 -21.16 26.58
C SER A 101 -8.84 -21.30 25.19
N ALA A 102 -8.98 -20.20 24.44
CA ALA A 102 -9.34 -20.33 23.03
C ALA A 102 -8.17 -21.04 22.34
N PRO A 103 -8.43 -22.05 21.48
CA PRO A 103 -7.36 -22.80 20.85
C PRO A 103 -6.44 -21.82 20.11
N GLN A 104 -5.16 -21.76 20.54
CA GLN A 104 -4.09 -20.89 20.02
C GLN A 104 -4.00 -20.85 18.48
N ARG A 105 -4.56 -21.84 17.78
CA ARG A 105 -4.65 -21.93 16.32
C ARG A 105 -5.59 -20.89 15.67
N SER A 106 -6.70 -20.51 16.32
CA SER A 106 -7.72 -19.63 15.71
C SER A 106 -7.28 -18.16 15.63
N THR A 107 -6.49 -17.70 16.59
CA THR A 107 -6.00 -16.30 16.63
C THR A 107 -4.70 -16.09 15.88
N LEU A 108 -3.99 -17.18 15.56
CA LEU A 108 -2.81 -17.16 14.69
C LEU A 108 -3.19 -16.92 13.22
N SER A 109 -4.24 -17.58 12.73
CA SER A 109 -4.75 -17.43 11.36
C SER A 109 -5.34 -16.03 11.11
N LEU A 110 -5.90 -15.39 12.14
CA LEU A 110 -6.49 -14.05 12.08
C LEU A 110 -5.48 -12.91 11.88
N ILE A 111 -4.17 -13.15 12.08
CA ILE A 111 -3.14 -12.10 11.94
C ILE A 111 -2.08 -12.49 10.91
N LEU A 112 -1.66 -13.76 10.87
CA LEU A 112 -0.60 -14.19 9.96
C LEU A 112 -1.04 -14.19 8.49
N LEU A 113 -2.26 -14.69 8.20
CA LEU A 113 -2.77 -14.73 6.82
C LEU A 113 -3.07 -13.32 6.28
N PRO A 114 -3.80 -12.44 7.01
CA PRO A 114 -4.05 -11.09 6.51
C PRO A 114 -2.77 -10.24 6.48
N GLY A 115 -1.87 -10.40 7.45
CA GLY A 115 -0.56 -9.72 7.45
C GLY A 115 0.33 -10.14 6.29
N GLY A 116 0.36 -11.44 5.96
CA GLY A 116 1.10 -11.96 4.80
C GLY A 116 0.51 -11.47 3.47
N ALA A 117 -0.83 -11.46 3.35
CA ALA A 117 -1.50 -10.93 2.17
C ALA A 117 -1.23 -9.44 1.97
N ALA A 118 -1.29 -8.63 3.05
CA ALA A 118 -0.95 -7.22 3.00
C ALA A 118 0.52 -6.99 2.63
N PHE A 119 1.46 -7.76 3.20
CA PHE A 119 2.87 -7.71 2.83
C PHE A 119 3.09 -7.99 1.33
N ILE A 120 2.51 -9.06 0.79
CA ILE A 120 2.67 -9.42 -0.63
C ILE A 120 2.03 -8.36 -1.53
N ALA A 121 0.80 -7.93 -1.23
CA ALA A 121 0.09 -6.93 -2.03
C ALA A 121 0.83 -5.59 -2.07
N THR A 122 1.33 -5.13 -0.92
CA THR A 122 2.10 -3.87 -0.84
C THR A 122 3.47 -3.97 -1.48
N LEU A 123 4.13 -5.13 -1.42
CA LEU A 123 5.37 -5.38 -2.16
C LEU A 123 5.16 -5.29 -3.68
N ILE A 124 4.14 -5.98 -4.18
CA ILE A 124 3.76 -5.94 -5.60
C ILE A 124 3.46 -4.49 -6.01
N ALA A 125 2.71 -3.75 -5.18
CA ALA A 125 2.41 -2.36 -5.48
C ALA A 125 3.65 -1.47 -5.54
N ILE A 126 4.57 -1.55 -4.58
CA ILE A 126 5.82 -0.76 -4.63
C ILE A 126 6.62 -1.06 -5.89
N VAL A 127 6.81 -2.34 -6.21
CA VAL A 127 7.62 -2.75 -7.36
C VAL A 127 6.97 -2.28 -8.65
N ILE A 128 5.68 -2.59 -8.86
CA ILE A 128 5.02 -2.27 -10.13
C ILE A 128 4.84 -0.76 -10.28
N THR A 129 4.43 -0.02 -9.24
CA THR A 129 4.27 1.44 -9.34
C THR A 129 5.60 2.13 -9.66
N SER A 130 6.73 1.62 -9.12
CA SER A 130 8.07 2.12 -9.43
C SER A 130 8.49 1.81 -10.87
N ILE A 131 8.18 0.60 -11.36
CA ILE A 131 8.46 0.20 -12.74
C ILE A 131 7.64 1.06 -13.70
N ILE A 132 6.32 1.13 -13.52
CA ILE A 132 5.42 1.93 -14.37
C ILE A 132 5.90 3.38 -14.42
N PHE A 133 6.16 3.99 -13.27
CA PHE A 133 6.65 5.37 -13.22
C PHE A 133 7.93 5.55 -14.04
N THR A 134 8.90 4.64 -13.90
CA THR A 134 10.19 4.74 -14.59
C THR A 134 10.06 4.49 -16.10
N THR A 135 9.29 3.48 -16.49
CA THR A 135 9.08 3.08 -17.88
C THR A 135 8.29 4.13 -18.64
N ASP A 136 7.19 4.62 -18.07
CA ASP A 136 6.36 5.63 -18.73
C ASP A 136 7.11 6.97 -18.82
N HIS A 137 7.82 7.38 -17.77
CA HIS A 137 8.58 8.63 -17.77
C HIS A 137 9.66 8.66 -18.86
N ARG A 138 10.29 7.52 -19.16
CA ARG A 138 11.32 7.38 -20.20
C ARG A 138 10.80 6.95 -21.56
N GLY A 139 9.50 6.67 -21.67
CA GLY A 139 8.90 6.06 -22.85
C GLY A 139 7.63 6.79 -23.29
N SER A 140 6.49 6.15 -23.02
CA SER A 140 5.14 6.56 -23.45
C SER A 140 4.72 7.97 -23.01
N CYS A 141 5.28 8.44 -21.89
CA CYS A 141 5.02 9.75 -21.29
C CYS A 141 6.29 10.63 -21.24
N TYR A 142 7.21 10.46 -22.17
CA TYR A 142 8.38 11.31 -22.25
C TYR A 142 8.02 12.70 -22.79
N TRP A 143 8.35 13.76 -22.05
CA TRP A 143 7.94 15.13 -22.39
C TRP A 143 8.46 15.60 -23.76
N GLU A 144 9.67 15.18 -24.18
CA GLU A 144 10.18 15.56 -25.51
C GLU A 144 9.40 14.93 -26.66
N ASN A 145 8.73 13.80 -26.43
CA ASN A 145 7.81 13.22 -27.42
C ASN A 145 6.64 14.16 -27.69
N GLY A 146 6.36 15.09 -26.77
CA GLY A 146 5.45 16.20 -26.96
C GLY A 146 5.83 17.04 -28.17
N TYR A 147 7.10 17.15 -28.57
CA TYR A 147 7.56 17.95 -29.73
C TYR A 147 7.22 17.37 -31.11
N ILE A 148 6.71 16.14 -31.16
CA ILE A 148 6.27 15.50 -32.40
C ILE A 148 4.80 15.91 -32.63
N PRO A 149 4.47 16.62 -33.74
CA PRO A 149 3.10 17.05 -34.00
C PRO A 149 2.13 15.87 -34.07
N ASN A 150 0.94 16.04 -33.49
CA ASN A 150 -0.12 15.02 -33.39
C ASN A 150 0.28 13.73 -32.67
N ASN A 151 1.38 13.75 -31.91
CA ASN A 151 1.79 12.58 -31.15
C ASN A 151 0.80 12.27 -30.01
N THR A 152 0.77 11.01 -29.59
CA THR A 152 -0.02 10.55 -28.46
C THR A 152 0.91 10.24 -27.28
N LEU A 153 0.73 10.96 -26.18
CA LEU A 153 1.40 10.68 -24.91
C LEU A 153 0.45 9.84 -24.05
N THR A 154 0.92 8.67 -23.62
CA THR A 154 0.19 7.82 -22.68
C THR A 154 0.91 7.89 -21.35
N CYS A 155 0.24 8.42 -20.34
CA CYS A 155 0.84 8.79 -19.07
C CYS A 155 0.00 8.27 -17.91
N THR A 156 0.64 7.89 -16.80
CA THR A 156 -0.08 7.90 -15.51
C THR A 156 -0.54 9.32 -15.18
N ARG A 157 -1.57 9.46 -14.34
CA ARG A 157 -2.06 10.79 -13.97
C ARG A 157 -1.02 11.60 -13.19
N GLU A 158 -0.19 10.93 -12.39
CA GLU A 158 0.96 11.56 -11.70
C GLU A 158 1.95 12.18 -12.70
N LEU A 159 2.43 11.40 -13.68
CA LEU A 159 3.38 11.90 -14.66
C LEU A 159 2.76 13.01 -15.52
N ALA A 160 1.48 12.89 -15.86
CA ALA A 160 0.77 13.92 -16.58
C ALA A 160 0.69 15.23 -15.80
N ALA A 161 0.34 15.19 -14.51
CA ALA A 161 0.22 16.37 -13.67
C ALA A 161 1.58 17.01 -13.35
N CYS A 162 2.58 16.19 -13.02
CA CYS A 162 3.87 16.65 -12.50
C CYS A 162 4.88 17.01 -13.59
N ASN A 163 4.90 16.27 -14.72
CA ASN A 163 5.93 16.41 -15.75
C ASN A 163 5.41 16.99 -17.06
N ILE A 164 4.15 16.72 -17.42
CA ILE A 164 3.59 17.14 -18.70
C ILE A 164 2.82 18.46 -18.59
N GLY A 165 2.09 18.65 -17.49
CA GLY A 165 1.14 19.76 -17.32
C GLY A 165 1.73 21.16 -17.58
N SER A 166 2.98 21.39 -17.20
CA SER A 166 3.65 22.69 -17.37
C SER A 166 3.82 23.13 -18.84
N PHE A 167 3.77 22.19 -19.79
CA PHE A 167 3.93 22.46 -21.22
C PHE A 167 2.60 22.77 -21.92
N LEU A 168 1.48 22.72 -21.19
CA LEU A 168 0.14 22.83 -21.74
C LEU A 168 -0.46 24.21 -21.48
N VAL A 169 -0.92 24.84 -22.55
CA VAL A 169 -1.31 26.27 -22.53
C VAL A 169 -2.61 26.52 -21.78
N SER A 170 -3.52 25.54 -21.75
CA SER A 170 -4.90 25.72 -21.29
C SER A 170 -5.14 25.30 -19.84
N VAL A 171 -4.11 24.86 -19.11
CA VAL A 171 -4.29 24.31 -17.75
C VAL A 171 -3.74 25.28 -16.71
N PRO A 172 -4.54 25.74 -15.75
CA PRO A 172 -4.05 26.64 -14.72
C PRO A 172 -2.96 25.99 -13.86
N TRP A 173 -1.87 26.72 -13.61
CA TRP A 173 -0.73 26.24 -12.82
C TRP A 173 -1.14 25.72 -11.42
N TRP A 174 -2.05 26.42 -10.74
CA TRP A 174 -2.50 26.04 -9.40
C TRP A 174 -3.23 24.69 -9.38
N THR A 175 -3.94 24.35 -10.46
CA THR A 175 -4.62 23.06 -10.61
C THR A 175 -3.60 21.95 -10.82
N LEU A 176 -2.59 22.18 -11.66
CA LEU A 176 -1.51 21.23 -11.92
C LEU A 176 -0.72 20.90 -10.66
N GLN A 177 -0.34 21.93 -9.89
CA GLN A 177 0.42 21.76 -8.66
C GLN A 177 -0.36 20.94 -7.62
N ARG A 178 -1.66 21.18 -7.49
CA ARG A 178 -2.52 20.42 -6.58
C ARG A 178 -2.69 18.96 -7.03
N ALA A 179 -2.99 18.75 -8.32
CA ALA A 179 -3.16 17.40 -8.86
C ALA A 179 -1.86 16.57 -8.79
N CYS A 180 -0.71 17.21 -9.05
CA CYS A 180 0.59 16.59 -8.87
C CYS A 180 0.81 16.19 -7.41
N GLY A 181 0.58 17.12 -6.46
CA GLY A 181 0.78 16.86 -5.04
C GLY A 181 -0.07 15.69 -4.53
N GLU A 182 -1.35 15.63 -4.89
CA GLU A 182 -2.26 14.55 -4.46
C GLU A 182 -1.90 13.19 -5.08
N THR A 183 -1.65 13.14 -6.39
CA THR A 183 -1.29 11.88 -7.07
C THR A 183 0.08 11.34 -6.64
N GLN A 184 1.06 12.23 -6.50
CA GLN A 184 2.39 11.90 -6.00
C GLN A 184 2.34 11.41 -4.54
N THR A 185 1.53 12.06 -3.68
CA THR A 185 1.33 11.62 -2.29
C THR A 185 0.72 10.22 -2.23
N GLY A 186 -0.29 9.93 -3.07
CA GLY A 186 -0.88 8.60 -3.19
C GLY A 186 0.15 7.50 -3.45
N ARG A 187 1.07 7.72 -4.41
CA ARG A 187 2.16 6.76 -4.71
C ARG A 187 3.16 6.65 -3.55
N HIS A 188 3.57 7.76 -2.95
CA HIS A 188 4.56 7.71 -1.86
C HIS A 188 4.01 7.06 -0.58
N LEU A 189 2.70 7.12 -0.34
CA LEU A 189 2.06 6.44 0.79
C LEU A 189 2.09 4.90 0.69
N VAL A 190 2.37 4.34 -0.49
CA VAL A 190 2.56 2.89 -0.65
C VAL A 190 3.79 2.40 0.14
N ALA A 191 4.84 3.23 0.28
CA ALA A 191 6.04 2.90 1.05
C ALA A 191 5.77 2.69 2.56
N PRO A 192 5.18 3.64 3.30
CA PRO A 192 4.81 3.41 4.69
C PRO A 192 3.75 2.31 4.84
N LEU A 193 2.87 2.11 3.85
CA LEU A 193 1.91 1.00 3.85
C LEU A 193 2.63 -0.36 3.82
N PHE A 194 3.66 -0.50 2.98
CA PHE A 194 4.51 -1.69 2.94
C PHE A 194 5.27 -1.91 4.25
N VAL A 195 5.85 -0.86 4.83
CA VAL A 195 6.54 -0.96 6.13
C VAL A 195 5.58 -1.47 7.20
N ALA A 196 4.36 -0.94 7.26
CA ALA A 196 3.34 -1.42 8.18
C ALA A 196 2.95 -2.89 7.90
N GLY A 197 2.86 -3.30 6.62
CA GLY A 197 2.64 -4.68 6.22
C GLY A 197 3.74 -5.64 6.68
N VAL A 198 5.01 -5.27 6.48
CA VAL A 198 6.19 -6.02 6.95
C VAL A 198 6.15 -6.18 8.47
N LEU A 199 5.89 -5.09 9.20
CA LEU A 199 5.82 -5.11 10.66
C LEU A 199 4.69 -6.02 11.16
N LEU A 200 3.51 -5.96 10.54
CA LEU A 200 2.39 -6.83 10.92
C LEU A 200 2.71 -8.31 10.65
N PHE A 201 3.31 -8.61 9.50
CA PHE A 201 3.73 -9.97 9.15
C PHE A 201 4.80 -10.49 10.12
N GLY A 202 5.82 -9.68 10.43
CA GLY A 202 6.86 -10.01 11.38
C GLY A 202 6.31 -10.26 12.79
N LEU A 203 5.35 -9.46 13.24
CA LEU A 203 4.65 -9.71 14.51
C LEU A 203 3.82 -11.00 14.48
N GLY A 204 3.20 -11.33 13.34
CA GLY A 204 2.55 -12.61 13.12
C GLY A 204 3.50 -13.78 13.33
N ILE A 205 4.68 -13.74 12.71
CA ILE A 205 5.73 -14.77 12.86
C ILE A 205 6.20 -14.84 14.33
N ALA A 206 6.50 -13.70 14.96
CA ALA A 206 6.94 -13.67 16.34
C ALA A 206 5.92 -14.33 17.28
N ARG A 207 4.62 -14.12 17.06
CA ARG A 207 3.57 -14.81 17.82
C ARG A 207 3.55 -16.31 17.58
N VAL A 208 3.78 -16.77 16.35
CA VAL A 208 3.90 -18.21 16.04
C VAL A 208 5.03 -18.84 16.82
N VAL A 209 6.20 -18.19 16.85
CA VAL A 209 7.38 -18.66 17.56
C VAL A 209 7.12 -18.74 19.07
N VAL A 210 6.52 -17.70 19.65
CA VAL A 210 6.15 -17.68 21.09
C VAL A 210 5.13 -18.77 21.42
N ALA A 211 4.10 -18.96 20.58
CA ALA A 211 3.10 -19.99 20.77
C ALA A 211 3.71 -21.40 20.74
N LYS A 212 4.56 -21.69 19.74
CA LYS A 212 5.28 -22.98 19.65
C LYS A 212 6.18 -23.22 20.87
N ARG A 213 6.91 -22.21 21.32
CA ARG A 213 7.79 -22.33 22.50
C ARG A 213 6.98 -22.60 23.78
N SER A 214 5.82 -21.95 23.93
CA SER A 214 4.93 -22.20 25.08
C SER A 214 4.32 -23.60 25.07
N GLN A 215 4.07 -24.21 23.90
CA GLN A 215 3.61 -25.60 23.85
C GLN A 215 4.71 -26.59 24.24
N ASN A 216 5.97 -26.31 23.88
CA ASN A 216 7.10 -27.17 24.25
C ASN A 216 7.47 -27.09 25.74
N GLU A 217 7.18 -26.00 26.44
CA GLU A 217 7.43 -25.88 27.89
C GLU A 217 6.34 -26.53 28.77
N TYR A 218 5.15 -26.80 28.23
CA TYR A 218 4.02 -27.40 28.98
C TYR A 218 3.72 -28.85 28.59
N LEU A 219 4.36 -29.38 27.55
CA LEU A 219 4.40 -30.81 27.31
C LEU A 219 5.49 -31.41 28.18
N GLU A 220 5.13 -31.73 29.43
CA GLU A 220 5.76 -32.86 30.09
C GLU A 220 5.81 -34.00 29.07
N SER A 221 7.01 -34.36 28.63
CA SER A 221 7.16 -35.35 27.57
C SER A 221 6.48 -36.64 28.03
N ALA A 222 5.96 -37.45 27.11
CA ALA A 222 5.37 -38.74 27.49
C ALA A 222 6.36 -39.57 28.34
N ASP A 223 7.67 -39.39 28.11
CA ASP A 223 8.75 -39.96 28.90
C ASP A 223 8.85 -39.38 30.31
N GLU A 224 8.67 -38.07 30.51
CA GLU A 224 8.60 -37.45 31.84
C GLU A 224 7.35 -37.88 32.63
N ARG A 225 6.21 -38.07 31.95
CA ARG A 225 4.99 -38.61 32.57
C ARG A 225 5.18 -40.06 33.02
N VAL A 226 5.79 -40.90 32.20
CA VAL A 226 6.09 -42.30 32.55
C VAL A 226 7.13 -42.36 33.68
N ALA A 227 8.19 -41.54 33.63
CA ALA A 227 9.21 -41.49 34.68
C ALA A 227 8.67 -40.98 36.02
N ARG A 228 7.64 -40.11 36.02
CA ARG A 228 6.94 -39.69 37.23
C ARG A 228 6.08 -40.81 37.81
N LEU A 229 5.28 -41.47 36.98
CA LEU A 229 4.44 -42.60 37.40
C LEU A 229 5.29 -43.74 37.99
N GLN A 230 6.45 -44.04 37.42
CA GLN A 230 7.37 -45.05 37.95
C GLN A 230 8.01 -44.68 39.30
N ARG A 231 8.08 -43.40 39.66
CA ARG A 231 8.56 -42.94 40.97
C ARG A 231 7.44 -42.89 42.02
N GLU A 232 6.19 -42.77 41.60
CA GLU A 232 5.02 -42.81 42.48
C GLU A 232 4.56 -44.25 42.80
N GLU A 233 4.97 -45.23 41.98
CA GLU A 233 4.73 -46.67 42.21
C GLU A 233 5.81 -47.39 43.07
N GLN A 234 6.88 -46.68 43.47
CA GLN A 234 7.91 -47.18 44.42
C GLN A 234 7.71 -46.58 45.81
#